data_AF-A0A438I843-F1
#
_entry.id   AF-A0A438I843-F1
#
_cell.length_a   1.000
_cell.length_b   1.000
_cell.length_c   1.000
_cell.angle_alpha   90.00
_cell.angle_beta   90.00
_cell.angle_gamma   90.00
#
_symmetry.space_group_name_H-M   'P 1'
#
loop_
_entity.id
_entity.type
_entity.pdbx_description
1 polymer ?
#
loop_
_entity_poly.entity_id
_entity_poly.type
_entity_poly.pdbx_seq_one_letter_code
_entity_poly.pdbx_strand_id
1 'polypeptide(L)'
;MVVELMTTAGYFNIGDFIPSIAWLDIQGIQRGMKHLHRKFDVINKDDEEHTASAHERKGNPDFLDVIMANQENSYREKLTITNIKALLLNLFTAGTDTSSSVIEWSLAEM
;
A
#
# COMPACT_ATOMS: atom_id res chain seq x y z
N MET A 1 8.56 -3.54 -7.52
CA MET A 1 7.92 -3.44 -6.19
C MET A 1 6.53 -4.07 -6.18
N VAL A 2 5.58 -3.64 -7.02
CA VAL A 2 4.21 -4.23 -7.05
C VAL A 2 4.21 -5.71 -7.44
N VAL A 3 4.87 -6.09 -8.54
CA VAL A 3 4.97 -7.52 -8.96
C VAL A 3 5.59 -8.39 -7.86
N GLU A 4 6.69 -7.93 -7.25
CA GLU A 4 7.35 -8.63 -6.14
C GLU A 4 6.41 -8.80 -4.94
N LEU A 5 5.56 -7.79 -4.65
CA LEU A 5 4.57 -7.84 -3.58
C LEU A 5 3.49 -8.87 -3.88
N MET A 6 2.89 -8.80 -5.07
CA MET A 6 1.79 -9.70 -5.45
C MET A 6 2.26 -11.15 -5.58
N THR A 7 3.48 -11.35 -6.08
CA THR A 7 4.09 -12.68 -6.14
C THR A 7 4.34 -13.23 -4.73
N THR A 8 4.92 -12.42 -3.84
CA THR A 8 5.21 -12.86 -2.46
C THR A 8 3.93 -13.10 -1.65
N ALA A 9 2.92 -12.25 -1.83
CA ALA A 9 1.61 -12.39 -1.21
C ALA A 9 0.83 -13.60 -1.74
N GLY A 10 1.06 -13.98 -3.01
CA GLY A 10 0.46 -15.16 -3.63
C GLY A 10 1.13 -16.48 -3.27
N TYR A 11 2.26 -16.48 -2.55
CA TYR A 11 2.90 -17.72 -2.14
C TYR A 11 2.09 -18.49 -1.10
N PHE A 12 2.04 -19.80 -1.28
CA PHE A 12 1.57 -20.70 -0.24
C PHE A 12 2.49 -20.58 0.98
N ASN A 13 1.96 -20.15 2.12
CA ASN A 13 2.69 -20.00 3.37
C ASN A 13 2.20 -21.02 4.41
N ILE A 14 3.05 -21.98 4.76
CA ILE A 14 2.76 -23.05 5.73
C ILE A 14 2.30 -22.47 7.08
N GLY A 15 2.84 -21.33 7.49
CA GLY A 15 2.46 -20.68 8.74
C GLY A 15 0.99 -20.26 8.81
N ASP A 16 0.36 -20.00 7.66
CA ASP A 16 -1.06 -19.62 7.59
C ASP A 16 -1.99 -20.85 7.76
N PHE A 17 -1.49 -22.05 7.45
CA PHE A 17 -2.23 -23.32 7.59
C PHE A 17 -1.91 -24.07 8.88
N ILE A 18 -0.69 -23.90 9.42
CA ILE A 18 -0.22 -24.53 10.66
C ILE A 18 0.31 -23.44 11.61
N PRO A 19 -0.58 -22.76 12.36
CA PRO A 19 -0.21 -21.60 13.17
C PRO A 19 0.83 -21.90 14.26
N SER A 20 0.88 -23.14 14.77
CA SER A 20 1.81 -23.55 15.84
C SER A 20 3.29 -23.45 15.43
N ILE A 21 3.60 -23.46 14.14
CA ILE A 21 4.97 -23.34 13.62
C ILE A 21 5.21 -22.05 12.83
N ALA A 22 4.21 -21.16 12.74
CA ALA A 22 4.28 -19.95 11.92
C ALA A 22 5.46 -19.03 12.30
N TRP A 23 5.82 -18.98 13.58
CA TRP A 23 6.92 -18.17 14.10
C TRP A 23 8.31 -18.57 13.55
N LEU A 24 8.47 -19.81 13.05
CA LEU A 24 9.72 -20.27 12.45
C LEU A 24 9.97 -19.59 11.10
N ASP A 25 8.91 -19.16 10.40
CA ASP A 25 8.99 -18.61 9.04
C ASP A 25 9.86 -19.50 8.13
N ILE A 26 9.52 -20.80 8.06
CA ILE A 26 10.35 -21.84 7.40
C ILE A 26 10.64 -21.48 5.93
N GLN A 27 9.70 -20.83 5.26
CA GLN A 27 9.82 -20.41 3.86
C GLN A 27 10.45 -19.02 3.69
N GLY A 28 10.67 -18.28 4.79
CA GLY A 28 11.19 -16.92 4.77
C GLY A 28 10.23 -15.87 4.20
N ILE A 29 8.96 -16.23 3.98
CA ILE A 29 7.95 -15.37 3.33
C ILE A 29 7.68 -14.14 4.21
N GLN A 30 7.55 -14.30 5.53
CA GLN A 30 7.27 -13.18 6.41
C GLN A 30 8.46 -12.21 6.48
N ARG A 31 9.70 -12.72 6.52
CA ARG A 31 10.92 -11.90 6.44
C ARG A 31 11.01 -11.17 5.10
N GLY A 32 10.72 -11.85 3.99
CA GLY A 32 10.66 -11.25 2.65
C GLY A 32 9.65 -10.12 2.58
N MET A 33 8.43 -10.35 3.08
CA MET A 33 7.37 -9.35 3.13
C MET A 33 7.77 -8.12 3.96
N LYS A 34 8.43 -8.30 5.11
CA LYS A 34 8.97 -7.19 5.92
C LYS A 34 10.05 -6.41 5.18
N HIS A 35 10.94 -7.09 4.46
CA HIS A 35 11.95 -6.42 3.64
C HIS A 35 11.32 -5.60 2.52
N LEU A 36 10.32 -6.17 1.85
CA LEU A 36 9.59 -5.48 0.79
C LEU A 36 8.78 -4.29 1.31
N HIS A 37 8.14 -4.43 2.47
CA HIS A 37 7.43 -3.32 3.13
C HIS A 37 8.35 -2.11 3.35
N ARG A 38 9.61 -2.33 3.74
CA ARG A 38 10.61 -1.24 3.85
C ARG A 38 10.92 -0.56 2.53
N LYS A 39 10.83 -1.26 1.39
CA LYS A 39 11.00 -0.61 0.07
C LYS A 39 9.86 0.38 -0.22
N PHE A 40 8.68 0.16 0.36
CA PHE A 40 7.54 1.08 0.29
C PHE A 40 7.64 2.27 1.26
N ASP A 41 8.72 2.38 2.05
CA ASP A 41 8.95 3.56 2.89
C ASP A 41 9.10 4.86 2.07
N VAL A 42 9.25 4.78 0.74
CA VAL A 42 9.16 5.94 -0.15
C VAL A 42 7.81 6.67 -0.03
N ILE A 43 6.72 5.94 0.18
CA ILE A 43 5.39 6.53 0.41
C ILE A 43 5.41 7.43 1.67
N ASN A 44 6.27 7.12 2.64
CA ASN A 44 6.44 7.97 3.83
C ASN A 44 7.15 9.29 3.53
N LYS A 45 8.04 9.32 2.54
CA LYS A 45 8.76 10.54 2.14
C LYS A 45 7.85 11.46 1.32
N ASP A 46 7.02 10.86 0.48
CA ASP A 46 6.07 11.60 -0.35
C ASP A 46 5.10 12.42 0.52
N ASP A 47 4.69 11.95 1.70
CA ASP A 47 3.82 12.72 2.62
C ASP A 47 4.47 14.03 3.11
N GLU A 48 5.76 14.03 3.41
CA GLU A 48 6.47 15.23 3.91
C GLU A 48 6.61 16.28 2.80
N GLU A 49 7.00 15.84 1.60
CA GLU A 49 7.10 16.69 0.41
C GLU A 49 5.72 17.19 -0.05
N HIS A 50 4.70 16.33 0.06
CA HIS A 50 3.31 16.68 -0.25
C HIS A 50 2.81 17.76 0.71
N THR A 51 3.02 17.61 2.02
CA THR A 51 2.64 18.64 3.00
C THR A 51 3.37 19.96 2.76
N ALA A 52 4.67 19.92 2.43
CA ALA A 52 5.47 21.12 2.14
C ALA A 52 4.95 21.90 0.92
N SER A 53 4.49 21.18 -0.11
CA SER A 53 3.96 21.75 -1.36
C SER A 53 2.45 22.05 -1.32
N ALA A 54 1.75 21.80 -0.21
CA ALA A 54 0.29 21.96 -0.10
C ALA A 54 -0.21 23.37 -0.47
N HIS A 55 0.63 24.39 -0.26
CA HIS A 55 0.32 25.78 -0.62
C HIS A 55 0.17 26.00 -2.14
N GLU A 56 0.85 25.20 -2.96
CA GLU A 56 0.79 25.28 -4.43
C GLU A 56 -0.53 24.70 -4.98
N ARG A 57 -1.18 23.79 -4.23
CA ARG A 57 -2.46 23.16 -4.57
C ARG A 57 -3.68 23.91 -4.01
N LYS A 58 -3.49 25.12 -3.50
CA LYS A 58 -4.57 25.90 -2.88
C LYS A 58 -5.69 26.20 -3.89
N GLY A 59 -6.87 25.61 -3.67
CA GLY A 59 -8.04 25.75 -4.54
C GLY A 59 -8.25 24.60 -5.53
N ASN A 60 -7.30 23.66 -5.62
CA ASN A 60 -7.43 22.43 -6.40
C ASN A 60 -6.80 21.25 -5.61
N PRO A 61 -7.43 20.85 -4.48
CA PRO A 61 -6.89 19.80 -3.63
C PRO A 61 -6.92 18.45 -4.35
N ASP A 62 -5.87 17.66 -4.14
CA ASP A 62 -5.80 16.29 -4.64
C ASP A 62 -6.39 15.27 -3.65
N PHE A 63 -6.34 13.99 -4.02
CA PHE A 63 -6.86 12.91 -3.21
C PHE A 63 -6.19 12.81 -1.83
N LEU A 64 -4.87 13.04 -1.75
CA LEU A 64 -4.12 12.96 -0.50
C LEU A 64 -4.48 14.15 0.40
N ASP A 65 -4.63 15.35 -0.16
CA ASP A 65 -5.10 16.53 0.58
C ASP A 65 -6.47 16.27 1.24
N VAL A 66 -7.40 15.63 0.52
CA VAL A 66 -8.74 15.29 1.02
C VAL A 66 -8.70 14.25 2.15
N ILE A 67 -7.84 13.23 2.03
CA ILE A 67 -7.73 12.20 3.07
C ILE A 67 -7.03 12.77 4.32
N MET A 68 -5.98 13.57 4.15
CA MET A 68 -5.28 14.21 5.27
C MET A 68 -6.17 15.17 6.05
N ALA A 69 -7.12 15.85 5.41
CA ALA A 69 -8.11 16.68 6.11
C ALA A 69 -8.96 15.90 7.14
N ASN A 70 -9.04 14.57 7.03
CA ASN A 70 -9.77 13.73 7.99
C ASN A 70 -8.98 13.46 9.29
N GLN A 71 -7.68 13.80 9.36
CA GLN A 71 -6.91 13.69 10.61
C GLN A 71 -7.41 14.64 11.70
N GLU A 72 -7.90 15.81 11.30
CA GLU A 72 -8.25 16.90 12.23
C GLU A 72 -9.71 16.84 12.71
N ASN A 73 -10.53 15.94 12.15
CA ASN A 73 -11.96 15.92 12.42
C ASN A 73 -12.26 15.36 13.82
N SER A 74 -12.80 16.21 14.72
CA SER A 74 -13.08 15.87 16.12
C SER A 74 -14.36 15.07 16.34
N TYR A 75 -15.25 14.99 15.34
CA TYR A 75 -16.58 14.37 15.45
C TYR A 75 -16.68 12.95 14.87
N ARG A 76 -15.63 12.45 14.20
CA ARG A 76 -15.58 11.10 13.61
C ARG A 76 -14.30 10.37 14.02
N GLU A 77 -14.25 9.08 13.72
CA GLU A 77 -13.04 8.27 13.86
C GLU A 77 -11.92 8.89 12.99
N LYS A 78 -10.86 9.35 13.65
CA LYS A 78 -9.74 10.05 12.98
C LYS A 78 -8.88 9.04 12.25
N LEU A 79 -8.60 9.30 10.97
CA LEU A 79 -7.58 8.53 10.26
C LEU A 79 -6.21 8.89 10.82
N THR A 80 -5.47 7.89 11.30
CA THR A 80 -4.07 8.10 11.69
C THR A 80 -3.19 8.17 10.44
N ILE A 81 -2.01 8.77 10.55
CA ILE A 81 -1.03 8.76 9.45
C ILE A 81 -0.72 7.34 8.98
N THR A 82 -0.70 6.36 9.89
CA THR A 82 -0.52 4.94 9.58
C THR A 82 -1.66 4.40 8.72
N ASN A 83 -2.91 4.79 8.99
CA ASN A 83 -4.05 4.37 8.16
C ASN A 83 -3.97 4.98 6.76
N ILE A 84 -3.59 6.25 6.65
CA ILE A 84 -3.44 6.93 5.35
C ILE A 84 -2.35 6.25 4.52
N LYS A 85 -1.19 5.99 5.12
CA LYS A 85 -0.07 5.28 4.48
C LYS A 85 -0.45 3.87 4.03
N ALA A 86 -1.17 3.13 4.88
CA ALA A 86 -1.68 1.80 4.53
C ALA A 86 -2.68 1.87 3.37
N LEU A 87 -3.54 2.89 3.34
CA LEU A 87 -4.49 3.10 2.25
C LEU A 87 -3.79 3.43 0.94
N LEU A 88 -2.78 4.32 0.95
CA LEU A 88 -1.97 4.63 -0.23
C LEU A 88 -1.24 3.39 -0.74
N LEU A 89 -0.60 2.63 0.15
CA LEU A 89 0.06 1.37 -0.21
C LEU A 89 -0.92 0.43 -0.92
N ASN A 90 -2.11 0.23 -0.36
CA ASN A 90 -3.13 -0.64 -0.93
C ASN A 90 -3.60 -0.13 -2.30
N LEU A 91 -3.88 1.18 -2.43
CA LEU A 91 -4.33 1.79 -3.68
C LEU A 91 -3.30 1.61 -4.81
N PHE A 92 -2.04 1.92 -4.56
CA PHE A 92 -0.99 1.80 -5.57
C PHE A 92 -0.73 0.35 -5.96
N THR A 93 -0.71 -0.56 -4.99
CA THR A 93 -0.33 -1.95 -5.24
C THR A 93 -1.48 -2.73 -5.90
N ALA A 94 -2.65 -2.76 -5.27
CA ALA A 94 -3.81 -3.46 -5.80
C ALA A 94 -4.33 -2.80 -7.09
N GLY A 95 -4.34 -1.46 -7.15
CA GLY A 95 -4.80 -0.72 -8.31
C GLY A 95 -3.92 -0.95 -9.54
N THR A 96 -2.59 -0.98 -9.38
CA THR A 96 -1.66 -1.22 -10.49
C THR A 96 -1.78 -2.66 -11.02
N ASP A 97 -1.70 -3.66 -10.15
CA ASP A 97 -1.67 -5.08 -10.55
C ASP A 97 -2.95 -5.54 -11.25
N THR A 98 -4.11 -5.15 -10.68
CA THR A 98 -5.41 -5.52 -11.24
C THR A 98 -5.70 -4.79 -12.55
N SER A 99 -5.41 -3.48 -12.62
CA SER A 99 -5.63 -2.69 -13.84
C SER A 99 -4.71 -3.12 -14.97
N SER A 100 -3.43 -3.40 -14.69
CA SER A 100 -2.50 -3.90 -15.71
C SER A 100 -2.95 -5.26 -16.23
N SER A 101 -3.37 -6.17 -15.35
CA SER A 101 -3.89 -7.49 -15.73
C SER A 101 -5.10 -7.37 -16.66
N VAL A 102 -6.06 -6.49 -16.34
CA VAL A 102 -7.25 -6.27 -17.20
C VAL A 102 -6.86 -5.75 -18.58
N ILE A 103 -5.91 -4.81 -18.66
CA ILE A 103 -5.42 -4.27 -19.94
C ILE A 103 -4.71 -5.37 -20.75
N GLU A 104 -3.85 -6.17 -20.10
CA GLU A 104 -3.13 -7.26 -20.75
C GLU A 104 -4.09 -8.31 -21.34
N TRP A 105 -5.09 -8.74 -20.58
CA TRP A 105 -6.11 -9.67 -21.07
C TRP A 105 -6.92 -9.09 -22.22
N SER A 106 -7.35 -7.83 -22.09
CA SER A 106 -8.08 -7.13 -23.14
C SER A 106 -7.28 -7.12 -24.45
N LEU A 107 -5.99 -6.78 -24.41
CA LEU A 107 -5.12 -6.78 -25.60
C LEU A 107 -4.84 -8.19 -26.14
N ALA A 108 -4.78 -9.20 -25.29
CA ALA A 108 -4.55 -10.58 -25.70
C ALA A 108 -5.78 -11.23 -26.38
N GLU A 109 -6.98 -10.74 -26.06
CA GLU A 109 -8.26 -11.19 -26.65
C GLU A 109 -8.67 -10.40 -27.92
N MET A 110 -7.94 -9.33 -28.26
CA MET A 110 -8.12 -8.57 -29.51
C MET A 110 -7.49 -9.27 -30.71
#